data_AF-A0A1Y2DNY3-F1
#
_entry.id   AF-A0A1Y2DNY3-F1
#
_cell.length_a   1.000
_cell.length_b   1.000
_cell.length_c   1.000
_cell.angle_alpha   90.00
_cell.angle_beta   90.00
_cell.angle_gamma   90.00
#
_symmetry.space_group_name_H-M   'P 1'
#
loop_
_entity.id
_entity.type
_entity.pdbx_description
1 polymer ?
#
loop_
_entity_poly.entity_id
_entity_poly.type
_entity_poly.pdbx_seq_one_letter_code
_entity_poly.pdbx_strand_id
1 'polypeptide(L)'
;MSTFKGIDCLPLETQQMVLRAMSDIKTLVVTIHASPLMRRAFDSYSNPILGEVLVMNTMKSAADVFPLAVALNHLTTKFSSNQAASDPPGYNQKITNFCRSYLKNLHTFSIVDAGLSLKMAMNIESTYLRMVDIAQQFGMYVCDCAKIERGVSISESQRFLKAVYIYELARVLFRTRIMNEDGTEYSTALHTFWTSFAPWEAAQVQAFERFLQKLLVDKGQRSC
;
A
#
# COMPACT_ATOMS: atom_id res chain seq x y z
N MET A 1 20.94 39.32 23.73
CA MET A 1 20.53 38.41 22.65
C MET A 1 19.61 37.37 23.25
N SER A 2 18.29 37.42 22.97
CA SER A 2 17.40 36.34 23.37
C SER A 2 17.75 35.13 22.51
N THR A 3 18.24 34.06 23.13
CA THR A 3 18.30 32.76 22.48
C THR A 3 16.86 32.38 22.16
N PHE A 4 16.54 32.29 20.88
CA PHE A 4 15.23 31.85 20.43
C PHE A 4 15.01 30.45 21.02
N LYS A 5 14.19 30.39 22.08
CA LYS A 5 13.74 29.16 22.71
C LYS A 5 12.75 28.52 21.74
N GLY A 6 13.28 27.85 20.73
CA GLY A 6 12.51 27.29 19.62
C GLY A 6 11.56 26.19 20.06
N ILE A 7 11.24 25.31 19.11
CA ILE A 7 10.34 24.15 19.27
C ILE A 7 10.65 23.29 20.52
N ASP A 8 11.92 23.27 20.95
CA ASP A 8 12.43 22.49 22.08
C ASP A 8 11.90 22.95 23.46
N CYS A 9 11.27 24.13 23.56
CA CYS A 9 10.67 24.62 24.81
C CYS A 9 9.16 24.36 24.90
N LEU A 10 8.57 23.72 23.89
CA LEU A 10 7.15 23.39 23.87
C LEU A 10 6.84 22.23 24.81
N PRO A 11 5.63 22.17 25.40
CA PRO A 11 5.14 20.99 26.11
C PRO A 11 5.17 19.74 25.22
N LEU A 12 5.32 18.57 25.85
CA LEU A 12 5.41 17.27 25.16
C LEU A 12 4.23 17.07 24.19
N GLU A 13 3.03 17.42 24.63
CA GLU A 13 1.78 17.30 23.87
C GLU A 13 1.80 18.19 22.63
N THR A 14 2.33 19.41 22.76
CA THR A 14 2.48 20.33 21.62
C THR A 14 3.53 19.83 20.64
N GLN A 15 4.63 19.24 21.12
CA GLN A 15 5.62 18.60 20.25
C GLN A 15 5.01 17.43 19.48
N GLN A 16 4.20 16.59 20.15
CA GLN A 16 3.47 15.50 19.50
C GLN A 16 2.48 16.02 18.46
N MET A 17 1.76 17.11 18.72
CA MET A 17 0.88 17.75 17.74
C MET A 17 1.65 18.24 16.51
N VAL A 18 2.82 18.84 16.69
CA VAL A 18 3.69 19.24 15.58
C VAL A 18 4.09 18.01 14.75
N LEU A 19 4.51 16.92 15.39
CA LEU A 19 4.90 15.69 14.69
C LEU A 19 3.73 15.06 13.92
N ARG A 20 2.51 15.11 14.45
CA ARG A 20 1.28 14.62 13.78
C ARG A 20 0.89 15.44 12.55
N ALA A 21 1.24 16.73 12.54
CA ALA A 21 0.95 17.64 11.43
C ALA A 21 1.95 17.52 10.26
N MET A 22 2.95 16.64 10.34
CA MET A 22 3.93 16.46 9.27
C MET A 22 3.26 15.91 8.01
N SER A 23 3.63 16.46 6.85
CA SER A 23 3.04 16.11 5.55
C SER A 23 3.31 14.67 5.13
N ASP A 24 4.46 14.13 5.53
CA ASP A 24 5.00 12.86 5.06
C ASP A 24 5.98 12.26 6.09
N ILE A 25 6.23 10.96 5.98
CA ILE A 25 7.08 10.22 6.91
C ILE A 25 8.54 10.63 6.77
N LYS A 26 9.00 11.01 5.58
CA LYS A 26 10.39 11.46 5.38
C LYS A 26 10.67 12.74 6.18
N THR A 27 9.78 13.71 6.16
CA THR A 27 9.85 14.96 6.92
C THR A 27 9.77 14.68 8.43
N LEU A 28 8.89 13.75 8.84
CA LEU A 28 8.83 13.28 10.23
C LEU A 28 10.18 12.69 10.68
N VAL A 29 10.79 11.81 9.87
CA VAL A 29 12.09 11.19 10.15
C VAL A 29 13.17 12.26 10.33
N VAL A 30 13.27 13.23 9.42
CA VAL A 30 14.26 14.31 9.55
C VAL A 30 14.05 15.09 10.85
N THR A 31 12.80 15.40 11.19
CA THR A 31 12.46 16.17 12.39
C THR A 31 12.85 15.44 13.68
N ILE A 32 12.55 14.15 13.81
CA ILE A 32 12.90 13.38 15.00
C ILE A 32 14.41 13.13 15.12
N HIS A 33 15.17 13.16 14.01
CA HIS A 33 16.63 13.05 14.06
C HIS A 33 17.31 14.40 14.36
N ALA A 34 16.66 15.51 14.03
CA ALA A 34 17.19 16.84 14.25
C ALA A 34 17.13 17.30 15.72
N SER A 35 16.20 16.77 16.52
CA SER A 35 16.07 17.12 17.95
C SER A 35 15.84 15.89 18.85
N PRO A 36 16.66 15.67 19.89
CA PRO A 36 16.43 14.63 20.89
C PRO A 36 15.08 14.77 21.63
N LEU A 37 14.55 15.99 21.75
CA LEU A 37 13.25 16.22 22.39
C LEU A 37 12.11 15.76 21.47
N MET A 38 12.19 16.10 20.19
CA MET A 38 11.27 15.57 19.18
C MET A 38 11.34 14.05 19.10
N ARG A 39 12.52 13.46 19.25
CA ARG A 39 12.66 12.01 19.34
C ARG A 39 11.90 11.42 20.54
N ARG A 40 12.02 12.03 21.72
CA ARG A 40 11.27 11.59 22.93
C ARG A 40 9.76 11.77 22.77
N ALA A 41 9.33 12.87 22.16
CA ALA A 41 7.93 13.12 21.86
C ALA A 41 7.36 12.04 20.91
N PHE A 42 8.15 11.67 19.90
CA PHE A 42 7.82 10.56 19.01
C PHE A 42 7.79 9.22 19.74
N ASP A 43 8.85 8.85 20.48
CA ASP A 43 8.96 7.52 21.09
C ASP A 43 7.83 7.25 22.11
N SER A 44 7.34 8.29 22.81
CA SER A 44 6.23 8.18 23.76
C SER A 44 4.84 8.05 23.12
N TYR A 45 4.69 8.39 21.83
CA TYR A 45 3.38 8.43 21.15
C TYR A 45 3.47 8.05 19.66
N SER A 46 4.37 7.13 19.33
CA SER A 46 4.82 6.87 17.96
C SER A 46 3.71 6.37 17.04
N ASN A 47 2.91 5.40 17.49
CA ASN A 47 1.92 4.75 16.64
C ASN A 47 0.80 5.72 16.18
N PRO A 48 0.17 6.53 17.06
CA PRO A 48 -0.75 7.58 16.63
C PRO A 48 -0.13 8.63 15.70
N ILE A 49 1.12 9.04 15.96
CA ILE A 49 1.84 9.99 15.09
C ILE A 49 2.00 9.40 13.68
N LEU A 50 2.53 8.18 13.57
CA LEU A 50 2.72 7.50 12.29
C LEU A 50 1.39 7.31 11.56
N GLY A 51 0.35 6.95 12.31
CA GLY A 51 -0.99 6.78 11.83
C GLY A 51 -1.57 8.02 11.15
N GLU A 52 -1.46 9.17 11.81
CA GLU A 52 -1.96 10.43 11.25
C GLU A 52 -1.15 10.91 10.06
N VAL A 53 0.18 10.84 10.13
CA VAL A 53 1.04 11.22 9.01
C VAL A 53 0.75 10.35 7.78
N LEU A 54 0.56 9.04 7.96
CA LEU A 54 0.23 8.14 6.85
C LEU A 54 -1.20 8.35 6.33
N VAL A 55 -2.21 8.31 7.19
CA VAL A 55 -3.60 8.23 6.71
C VAL A 55 -4.18 9.61 6.46
N MET A 56 -3.98 10.55 7.38
CA MET A 56 -4.64 11.85 7.34
C MET A 56 -3.91 12.82 6.41
N ASN A 57 -2.57 12.70 6.32
CA ASN A 57 -1.75 13.64 5.56
C ASN A 57 -1.28 13.03 4.22
N THR A 58 -0.75 11.81 4.23
CA THR A 58 -0.20 11.18 3.01
C THR A 58 -1.28 10.52 2.13
N MET A 59 -2.13 9.67 2.71
CA MET A 59 -3.16 8.89 2.02
C MET A 59 -4.55 9.53 2.12
N LYS A 60 -4.63 10.85 2.32
CA LYS A 60 -5.87 11.58 2.62
C LYS A 60 -7.02 11.25 1.66
N SER A 61 -6.72 11.15 0.37
CA SER A 61 -7.69 10.86 -0.69
C SER A 61 -7.86 9.35 -0.95
N ALA A 62 -7.31 8.47 -0.12
CA ALA A 62 -7.33 7.03 -0.34
C ALA A 62 -7.29 6.25 0.99
N ALA A 63 -7.92 6.76 2.05
CA ALA A 63 -7.89 6.12 3.38
C ALA A 63 -8.31 4.64 3.35
N ASP A 64 -9.22 4.26 2.45
CA ASP A 64 -9.69 2.89 2.26
C ASP A 64 -8.61 1.90 1.77
N VAL A 65 -7.48 2.40 1.23
CA VAL A 65 -6.36 1.54 0.81
C VAL A 65 -5.36 1.30 1.93
N PHE A 66 -5.43 2.04 3.04
CA PHE A 66 -4.49 1.90 4.15
C PHE A 66 -4.44 0.47 4.72
N PRO A 67 -5.57 -0.21 4.99
CA PRO A 67 -5.53 -1.60 5.44
C PRO A 67 -4.91 -2.56 4.42
N LEU A 68 -5.09 -2.30 3.11
CA LEU A 68 -4.45 -3.07 2.04
C LEU A 68 -2.93 -2.84 2.03
N ALA A 69 -2.49 -1.61 2.25
CA ALA A 69 -1.07 -1.26 2.32
C ALA A 69 -0.37 -1.91 3.53
N VAL A 70 -1.04 -1.92 4.69
CA VAL A 70 -0.58 -2.65 5.89
C VAL A 70 -0.46 -4.15 5.61
N ALA A 71 -1.51 -4.74 5.02
CA ALA A 71 -1.51 -6.15 4.64
C ALA A 71 -0.35 -6.50 3.71
N LEU A 72 -0.16 -5.69 2.67
CA LEU A 72 0.88 -5.89 1.67
C LEU A 72 2.28 -5.78 2.28
N ASN A 73 2.51 -4.82 3.18
CA ASN A 73 3.79 -4.70 3.88
C ASN A 73 4.09 -5.93 4.76
N HIS A 74 3.09 -6.45 5.48
CA HIS A 74 3.27 -7.68 6.28
C HIS A 74 3.55 -8.91 5.41
N LEU A 75 2.86 -9.05 4.28
CA LEU A 75 3.06 -10.19 3.39
C LEU A 75 4.42 -10.10 2.70
N THR A 76 4.79 -8.95 2.14
CA THR A 76 6.10 -8.76 1.48
C THR A 76 7.26 -9.00 2.44
N THR A 77 7.20 -8.52 3.68
CA THR A 77 8.24 -8.80 4.69
C THR A 77 8.33 -10.27 5.06
N LYS A 78 7.19 -10.97 5.16
CA LYS A 78 7.13 -12.41 5.51
C LYS A 78 7.53 -13.34 4.37
N PHE A 79 7.25 -12.96 3.12
CA PHE A 79 7.53 -13.78 1.95
C PHE A 79 8.89 -13.47 1.30
N SER A 80 9.46 -12.28 1.50
CA SER A 80 10.81 -11.94 1.00
C SER A 80 11.92 -12.76 1.67
N SER A 81 11.67 -13.34 2.85
CA SER A 81 12.63 -14.18 3.57
C SER A 81 12.63 -15.67 3.17
N ASN A 82 11.69 -16.11 2.32
CA ASN A 82 11.55 -17.52 1.92
C ASN A 82 11.67 -17.67 0.40
N GLN A 83 12.92 -17.73 -0.08
CA GLN A 83 13.23 -18.21 -1.42
C GLN A 83 12.81 -19.67 -1.59
N ALA A 84 12.10 -19.94 -2.70
CA ALA A 84 12.09 -21.20 -3.45
C ALA A 84 11.82 -22.54 -2.71
N ALA A 85 11.06 -22.56 -1.62
CA ALA A 85 10.47 -23.81 -1.14
C ALA A 85 9.09 -24.03 -1.80
N SER A 86 8.87 -25.25 -2.29
CA SER A 86 7.56 -25.77 -2.70
C SER A 86 6.49 -25.34 -1.69
N ASP A 87 5.31 -24.94 -2.16
CA ASP A 87 4.25 -24.43 -1.28
C ASP A 87 4.02 -25.41 -0.12
N PRO A 88 4.15 -24.97 1.15
CA PRO A 88 4.04 -25.88 2.28
C PRO A 88 2.64 -26.50 2.31
N PRO A 89 2.49 -27.76 2.77
CA PRO A 89 1.18 -28.39 2.88
C PRO A 89 0.21 -27.50 3.67
N GLY A 90 -0.99 -27.30 3.12
CA GLY A 90 -2.01 -26.41 3.69
C GLY A 90 -1.85 -24.91 3.36
N TYR A 91 -0.93 -24.51 2.48
CA TYR A 91 -0.75 -23.11 2.06
C TYR A 91 -2.04 -22.47 1.51
N ASN A 92 -2.74 -23.16 0.61
CA ASN A 92 -4.03 -22.68 0.07
C ASN A 92 -5.09 -22.48 1.16
N GLN A 93 -5.10 -23.32 2.19
CA GLN A 93 -6.01 -23.17 3.33
C GLN A 93 -5.63 -21.97 4.20
N LYS A 94 -4.33 -21.71 4.40
CA LYS A 94 -3.83 -20.51 5.09
C LYS A 94 -4.20 -19.24 4.33
N ILE A 95 -4.06 -19.21 3.00
CA ILE A 95 -4.49 -18.08 2.17
C ILE A 95 -6.00 -17.89 2.27
N THR A 96 -6.78 -18.96 2.14
CA THR A 96 -8.24 -18.90 2.23
C THR A 96 -8.69 -18.37 3.59
N ASN A 97 -8.04 -18.81 4.68
CA ASN A 97 -8.32 -18.31 6.03
C ASN A 97 -7.87 -16.85 6.21
N PHE A 98 -6.72 -16.45 5.65
CA PHE A 98 -6.31 -15.04 5.61
C PHE A 98 -7.36 -14.19 4.89
N CYS A 99 -7.83 -14.63 3.73
CA CYS A 99 -8.86 -13.93 2.97
C CYS A 99 -10.18 -13.84 3.77
N ARG A 100 -10.62 -14.92 4.41
CA ARG A 100 -11.86 -14.90 5.21
C ARG A 100 -11.75 -14.09 6.51
N SER A 101 -10.61 -14.14 7.20
CA SER A 101 -10.47 -13.56 8.53
C SER A 101 -9.92 -12.14 8.52
N TYR A 102 -8.98 -11.84 7.63
CA TYR A 102 -8.33 -10.53 7.57
C TYR A 102 -9.08 -9.58 6.65
N LEU A 103 -9.52 -10.07 5.47
CA LEU A 103 -10.15 -9.21 4.48
C LEU A 103 -11.62 -8.90 4.78
N LYS A 104 -12.33 -9.81 5.46
CA LYS A 104 -13.70 -9.54 5.95
C LYS A 104 -13.74 -8.47 7.04
N ASN A 105 -12.63 -8.28 7.76
CA ASN A 105 -12.51 -7.33 8.87
C ASN A 105 -11.75 -6.06 8.49
N LEU A 106 -11.48 -5.83 7.19
CA LEU A 106 -10.70 -4.68 6.72
C LEU A 106 -11.28 -3.34 7.20
N HIS A 107 -12.60 -3.24 7.30
CA HIS A 107 -13.33 -2.06 7.77
C HIS A 107 -13.21 -1.80 9.28
N THR A 108 -12.73 -2.78 10.05
CA THR A 108 -12.49 -2.65 11.50
C THR A 108 -11.03 -2.37 11.85
N PHE A 109 -10.15 -2.28 10.85
CA PHE A 109 -8.72 -2.08 11.09
C PHE A 109 -8.45 -0.64 11.54
N SER A 110 -8.32 -0.44 12.85
CA SER A 110 -7.91 0.84 13.40
C SER A 110 -6.43 1.08 13.15
N ILE A 111 -6.10 2.31 12.78
CA ILE A 111 -4.72 2.80 12.67
C ILE A 111 -3.94 2.56 13.97
N VAL A 112 -4.61 2.65 15.11
CA VAL A 112 -4.02 2.47 16.45
C VAL A 112 -3.63 1.01 16.71
N ASP A 113 -4.35 0.05 16.13
CA ASP A 113 -4.12 -1.38 16.36
C ASP A 113 -3.07 -1.99 15.40
N ALA A 114 -2.62 -1.22 14.40
CA ALA A 114 -1.69 -1.69 13.38
C ALA A 114 -0.25 -1.88 13.88
N GLY A 115 0.07 -1.46 15.10
CA GLY A 115 1.41 -1.60 15.69
C GLY A 115 2.52 -1.02 14.80
N LEU A 116 2.30 0.17 14.23
CA LEU A 116 3.18 0.74 13.23
C LEU A 116 4.58 1.03 13.81
N SER A 117 5.60 0.45 13.20
CA SER A 117 6.98 0.89 13.38
C SER A 117 7.34 1.95 12.35
N LEU A 118 8.33 2.80 12.65
CA LEU A 118 8.81 3.81 11.71
C LEU A 118 9.27 3.20 10.38
N LYS A 119 9.95 2.04 10.43
CA LYS A 119 10.37 1.29 9.23
C LYS A 119 9.17 0.83 8.40
N MET A 120 8.13 0.31 9.05
CA MET A 120 6.90 -0.09 8.39
C MET A 120 6.20 1.11 7.74
N ALA A 121 6.12 2.23 8.44
CA ALA A 121 5.51 3.45 7.91
C ALA A 121 6.24 3.96 6.66
N MET A 122 7.58 4.00 6.67
CA MET A 122 8.38 4.38 5.51
C MET A 122 8.15 3.45 4.31
N ASN A 123 8.07 2.14 4.54
CA ASN A 123 7.80 1.17 3.49
C ASN A 123 6.39 1.34 2.92
N ILE A 124 5.40 1.55 3.78
CA ILE A 124 4.01 1.79 3.39
C ILE A 124 3.91 3.06 2.54
N GLU A 125 4.48 4.17 2.98
CA GLU A 125 4.50 5.43 2.21
C GLU A 125 5.20 5.26 0.85
N SER A 126 6.41 4.68 0.83
CA SER A 126 7.13 4.47 -0.43
C SER A 126 6.37 3.58 -1.40
N THR A 127 5.69 2.55 -0.88
CA THR A 127 4.87 1.66 -1.70
C THR A 127 3.64 2.40 -2.22
N TYR A 128 2.97 3.17 -1.36
CA TYR A 128 1.81 3.97 -1.73
C TYR A 128 2.10 4.94 -2.87
N LEU A 129 3.18 5.71 -2.77
CA LEU A 129 3.56 6.65 -3.82
C LEU A 129 3.80 5.95 -5.17
N ARG A 130 4.38 4.75 -5.16
CA ARG A 130 4.54 3.94 -6.38
C ARG A 130 3.21 3.43 -6.92
N MET A 131 2.31 2.97 -6.04
CA MET A 131 1.00 2.48 -6.45
C MET A 131 0.14 3.61 -7.01
N VAL A 132 0.24 4.83 -6.48
CA VAL A 132 -0.42 6.03 -7.03
C VAL A 132 0.05 6.30 -8.46
N ASP A 133 1.37 6.28 -8.70
CA ASP A 133 1.93 6.48 -10.04
C ASP A 133 1.44 5.40 -11.03
N ILE A 134 1.48 4.13 -10.63
CA ILE A 134 0.99 3.01 -11.44
C ILE A 134 -0.52 3.16 -11.74
N ALA A 135 -1.31 3.54 -10.73
CA ALA A 135 -2.75 3.72 -10.88
C ALA A 135 -3.10 4.88 -11.82
N GLN A 136 -2.35 5.98 -11.76
CA GLN A 136 -2.51 7.11 -12.67
C GLN A 136 -2.18 6.72 -14.11
N GLN A 137 -1.06 6.03 -14.33
CA GLN A 137 -0.69 5.53 -15.66
C GLN A 137 -1.71 4.52 -16.21
N PHE A 138 -2.22 3.64 -15.35
CA PHE A 138 -3.27 2.70 -15.74
C PHE A 138 -4.56 3.42 -16.12
N GLY A 139 -4.96 4.44 -15.35
CA GLY A 139 -6.14 5.25 -15.66
C GLY A 139 -6.02 5.97 -17.00
N MET A 140 -4.86 6.55 -17.31
CA MET A 140 -4.59 7.15 -18.63
C MET A 140 -4.71 6.11 -19.74
N TYR A 141 -4.12 4.92 -19.56
CA TYR A 141 -4.23 3.82 -20.51
C TYR A 141 -5.68 3.42 -20.77
N VAL A 142 -6.51 3.34 -19.72
CA VAL A 142 -7.95 3.03 -19.87
C VAL A 142 -8.68 4.13 -20.65
N CYS A 143 -8.43 5.40 -20.33
CA CYS A 143 -9.00 6.52 -21.08
C CYS A 143 -8.61 6.50 -22.56
N ASP A 144 -7.34 6.22 -22.87
CA ASP A 144 -6.83 6.11 -24.25
C ASP A 144 -7.53 4.98 -25.01
N CYS A 145 -7.63 3.79 -24.40
CA CYS A 145 -8.30 2.64 -25.00
C CYS A 145 -9.79 2.91 -25.25
N ALA A 146 -10.45 3.62 -24.33
CA ALA A 146 -11.86 3.94 -24.41
C ALA A 146 -12.16 5.23 -25.19
N LYS A 147 -11.13 5.94 -25.67
CA LYS A 147 -11.22 7.25 -26.34
C LYS A 147 -11.99 8.29 -25.51
N ILE A 148 -11.76 8.31 -24.20
CA ILE A 148 -12.40 9.24 -23.26
C ILE A 148 -11.54 10.49 -23.12
N GLU A 149 -12.06 11.63 -23.57
CA GLU A 149 -11.33 12.91 -23.54
C GLU A 149 -11.31 13.58 -22.15
N ARG A 150 -12.24 13.24 -21.26
CA ARG A 150 -12.44 13.94 -19.97
C ARG A 150 -11.44 13.58 -18.86
N GLY A 151 -10.44 12.75 -19.15
CA GLY A 151 -9.50 12.25 -18.14
C GLY A 151 -10.16 11.38 -17.07
N VAL A 152 -9.38 10.94 -16.09
CA VAL A 152 -9.86 10.04 -15.03
C VAL A 152 -10.41 10.85 -13.87
N SER A 153 -11.62 10.52 -13.42
CA SER A 153 -12.20 11.15 -12.23
C SER A 153 -11.44 10.78 -10.94
N ILE A 154 -11.61 11.56 -9.86
CA ILE A 154 -10.98 11.26 -8.55
C ILE A 154 -11.43 9.89 -8.04
N SER A 155 -12.74 9.58 -8.15
CA SER A 155 -13.29 8.31 -7.71
C SER A 155 -12.76 7.13 -8.54
N GLU A 156 -12.58 7.30 -9.85
CA GLU A 156 -11.95 6.27 -10.68
C GLU A 156 -10.47 6.10 -10.35
N SER A 157 -9.74 7.18 -10.09
CA SER A 157 -8.33 7.12 -9.67
C SER A 157 -8.18 6.33 -8.37
N GLN A 158 -9.09 6.53 -7.41
CA GLN A 158 -9.15 5.73 -6.17
C GLN A 158 -9.47 4.26 -6.44
N ARG A 159 -10.41 3.97 -7.36
CA ARG A 159 -10.73 2.59 -7.77
C ARG A 159 -9.54 1.89 -8.42
N PHE A 160 -8.83 2.58 -9.31
CA PHE A 160 -7.60 2.04 -9.92
C PHE A 160 -6.52 1.80 -8.88
N LEU A 161 -6.31 2.73 -7.96
CA LEU A 161 -5.35 2.56 -6.87
C LEU A 161 -5.68 1.33 -6.01
N LYS A 162 -6.94 1.16 -5.64
CA LYS A 162 -7.40 -0.02 -4.90
C LYS A 162 -7.18 -1.30 -5.70
N ALA A 163 -7.50 -1.29 -7.00
CA ALA A 163 -7.30 -2.44 -7.88
C ALA A 163 -5.82 -2.82 -7.99
N VAL A 164 -4.91 -1.84 -8.11
CA VAL A 164 -3.46 -2.05 -8.10
C VAL A 164 -3.00 -2.72 -6.80
N TYR A 165 -3.48 -2.25 -5.64
CA TYR A 165 -3.16 -2.86 -4.35
C TYR A 165 -3.66 -4.30 -4.23
N ILE A 166 -4.89 -4.57 -4.67
CA ILE A 166 -5.48 -5.91 -4.64
C ILE A 166 -4.73 -6.86 -5.58
N TYR A 167 -4.38 -6.38 -6.78
CA TYR A 167 -3.58 -7.14 -7.73
C TYR A 167 -2.21 -7.50 -7.12
N GLU A 168 -1.53 -6.53 -6.49
CA GLU A 168 -0.25 -6.78 -5.86
C GLU A 168 -0.35 -7.76 -4.69
N LEU A 169 -1.41 -7.64 -3.88
CA LEU A 169 -1.71 -8.63 -2.83
C LEU A 169 -1.89 -10.03 -3.41
N ALA A 170 -2.65 -10.17 -4.50
CA ALA A 170 -2.82 -11.44 -5.18
C ALA A 170 -1.47 -11.98 -5.69
N ARG A 171 -0.64 -11.13 -6.31
CA ARG A 171 0.70 -11.50 -6.80
C ARG A 171 1.61 -12.01 -5.69
N VAL A 172 1.60 -11.36 -4.52
CA VAL A 172 2.39 -11.80 -3.36
C VAL A 172 1.83 -13.10 -2.76
N LEU A 173 0.51 -13.24 -2.67
CA LEU A 173 -0.15 -14.41 -2.08
C LEU A 173 -0.07 -15.66 -2.95
N PHE A 174 -0.19 -15.52 -4.26
CA PHE A 174 -0.29 -16.65 -5.18
C PHE A 174 0.98 -16.88 -6.01
N ARG A 175 2.01 -16.06 -5.80
CA ARG A 175 3.25 -16.03 -6.60
C ARG A 175 2.92 -15.81 -8.09
N THR A 176 3.89 -15.94 -8.99
CA THR A 176 3.75 -15.70 -10.46
C THR A 176 2.72 -16.59 -11.19
N ARG A 177 1.93 -17.42 -10.48
CA ARG A 177 0.88 -18.29 -11.05
C ARG A 177 -0.40 -17.55 -11.48
N ILE A 178 -0.32 -16.23 -11.68
CA ILE A 178 -1.42 -15.50 -12.32
C ILE A 178 -1.45 -15.82 -13.83
N MET A 179 -0.31 -16.21 -14.42
CA MET A 179 -0.21 -16.64 -15.81
C MET A 179 0.15 -18.12 -15.90
N ASN A 180 -0.83 -18.97 -16.24
CA ASN A 180 -0.56 -20.15 -17.06
C ASN A 180 -1.01 -19.78 -18.47
N GLU A 181 -0.07 -19.74 -19.43
CA GLU A 181 -0.36 -19.51 -20.86
C GLU A 181 -1.32 -20.58 -21.42
N ASP A 182 -1.40 -21.73 -20.75
CA ASP A 182 -2.23 -22.88 -21.12
C ASP A 182 -3.64 -22.86 -20.52
N GLY A 183 -4.02 -21.79 -19.79
CA GLY A 183 -5.36 -21.63 -19.22
C GLY A 183 -5.79 -22.71 -18.20
N THR A 184 -4.88 -23.58 -17.79
CA THR A 184 -5.19 -24.77 -17.01
C THR A 184 -4.69 -24.60 -15.57
N GLU A 185 -5.66 -24.52 -14.67
CA GLU A 185 -5.60 -24.30 -13.22
C GLU A 185 -5.23 -22.90 -12.73
N TYR A 186 -6.22 -22.01 -12.77
CA TYR A 186 -6.44 -21.13 -11.62
C TYR A 186 -6.55 -22.03 -10.38
N SER A 187 -5.57 -21.98 -9.47
CA SER A 187 -5.72 -22.68 -8.19
C SER A 187 -7.08 -22.28 -7.58
N THR A 188 -7.85 -23.24 -7.04
CA THR A 188 -9.16 -22.99 -6.44
C THR A 188 -9.13 -21.80 -5.47
N ALA A 189 -7.99 -21.58 -4.81
CA ALA A 189 -7.74 -20.46 -3.91
C ALA A 189 -7.65 -19.09 -4.63
N LEU A 190 -7.00 -19.00 -5.80
CA LEU A 190 -6.96 -17.78 -6.62
C LEU A 190 -8.34 -17.43 -7.19
N HIS A 191 -9.08 -18.44 -7.68
CA HIS A 191 -10.46 -18.25 -8.10
C HIS A 191 -11.35 -17.79 -6.93
N THR A 192 -11.22 -18.42 -5.76
CA THR A 192 -11.96 -18.02 -4.55
C THR A 192 -11.60 -16.59 -4.12
N PHE A 193 -10.33 -16.19 -4.21
CA PHE A 193 -9.90 -14.83 -3.92
C PHE A 193 -10.62 -13.81 -4.82
N TRP A 194 -10.56 -13.99 -6.14
CA TRP A 194 -11.20 -13.06 -7.06
C TRP A 194 -12.72 -13.05 -6.94
N THR A 195 -13.36 -14.21 -6.79
CA THR A 195 -14.83 -14.28 -6.72
C THR A 195 -15.40 -13.85 -5.37
N SER A 196 -14.68 -14.05 -4.26
CA SER A 196 -15.21 -13.79 -2.92
C SER A 196 -14.69 -12.49 -2.29
N PHE A 197 -13.48 -12.06 -2.61
CA PHE A 197 -12.87 -10.89 -1.98
C PHE A 197 -12.89 -9.65 -2.89
N ALA A 198 -12.55 -9.81 -4.17
CA ALA A 198 -12.39 -8.69 -5.08
C ALA A 198 -13.12 -8.91 -6.43
N PRO A 199 -14.43 -9.19 -6.42
CA PRO A 199 -15.17 -9.56 -7.64
C PRO A 199 -15.23 -8.42 -8.66
N TRP A 200 -15.23 -7.17 -8.19
CA TRP A 200 -15.24 -6.00 -9.06
C TRP A 200 -13.87 -5.74 -9.69
N GLU A 201 -12.81 -5.90 -8.92
CA GLU A 201 -11.44 -5.72 -9.39
C GLU A 201 -11.01 -6.89 -10.29
N ALA A 202 -11.58 -8.09 -10.11
CA ALA A 202 -11.35 -9.24 -10.99
C ALA A 202 -11.62 -8.92 -12.47
N ALA A 203 -12.69 -8.15 -12.76
CA ALA A 203 -13.01 -7.72 -14.12
C ALA A 203 -11.95 -6.79 -14.73
N GLN A 204 -11.14 -6.13 -13.89
CA GLN A 204 -10.09 -5.19 -14.31
C GLN A 204 -8.72 -5.86 -14.46
N VAL A 205 -8.52 -7.07 -13.90
CA VAL A 205 -7.22 -7.77 -13.87
C VAL A 205 -6.64 -7.93 -15.27
N GLN A 206 -7.43 -8.41 -16.24
CA GLN A 206 -6.94 -8.60 -17.61
C GLN A 206 -6.49 -7.29 -18.28
N ALA A 207 -7.24 -6.20 -18.05
CA ALA A 207 -6.88 -4.89 -18.59
C ALA A 207 -5.58 -4.37 -17.94
N PHE A 208 -5.44 -4.59 -16.63
CA PHE A 208 -4.25 -4.21 -15.88
C PHE A 208 -3.01 -5.03 -16.31
N GLU A 209 -3.17 -6.32 -16.56
CA GLU A 209 -2.09 -7.17 -17.07
C GLU A 209 -1.60 -6.74 -18.46
N ARG A 210 -2.53 -6.43 -19.38
CA ARG A 210 -2.16 -5.87 -20.70
C ARG A 210 -1.42 -4.55 -20.56
N PHE A 211 -1.87 -3.70 -19.65
CA PHE A 211 -1.18 -2.45 -19.33
C PHE A 211 0.24 -2.71 -18.81
N LEU A 212 0.42 -3.63 -17.86
CA LEU A 212 1.75 -3.98 -17.33
C LEU A 212 2.67 -4.55 -18.41
N GLN A 213 2.16 -5.41 -19.30
CA GLN A 213 2.90 -5.93 -20.44
C GLN A 213 3.39 -4.80 -21.35
N LYS A 214 2.51 -3.86 -21.72
CA LYS A 214 2.88 -2.68 -22.51
C LYS A 214 3.95 -1.85 -21.81
N LEU A 215 3.79 -1.60 -20.51
CA LEU A 215 4.72 -0.81 -19.71
C LEU A 215 6.11 -1.46 -19.60
N LEU A 216 6.18 -2.79 -19.59
CA LEU A 216 7.44 -3.54 -19.64
C LEU A 216 8.10 -3.47 -21.02
N VAL A 217 7.32 -3.60 -22.11
CA VAL A 217 7.82 -3.47 -23.49
C VAL A 217 8.37 -2.07 -23.77
N ASP A 218 7.64 -1.03 -23.37
CA ASP A 218 8.04 0.38 -23.54
C ASP A 218 9.32 0.71 -22.75
N LYS A 219 9.52 0.08 -21.58
CA LYS A 219 10.76 0.21 -20.79
C LYS A 219 11.92 -0.60 -21.38
N GLY A 220 11.65 -1.74 -22.01
CA GLY A 220 12.64 -2.53 -22.75
C GLY A 220 13.19 -1.79 -23.97
N GLN A 221 12.35 -1.01 -24.67
CA GLN A 221 12.77 -0.21 -25.83
C GLN A 221 13.60 1.04 -25.49
N ARG A 222 13.59 1.51 -24.24
CA ARG A 222 14.43 2.64 -23.78
C ARG A 222 15.83 2.22 -23.32
N SER A 223 16.17 0.94 -23.44
CA SER A 223 17.44 0.36 -23.00
C SER A 223 18.31 -0.17 -24.15
N CYS A 224 18.07 0.31 -25.38
CA CYS A 224 18.92 0.06 -26.55
C CYS A 224 19.40 1.38 -27.14
#